data_AF-A0A7H0Y4J5-F1
#
_entry.id   AF-A0A7H0Y4J5-F1
#
_cell.length_a   1.000
_cell.length_b   1.000
_cell.length_c   1.000
_cell.angle_alpha   90.00
_cell.angle_beta   90.00
_cell.angle_gamma   90.00
#
_symmetry.space_group_name_H-M   'P 1'
#
loop_
_entity.id
_entity.type
_entity.pdbx_description
1 polymer ?
#
loop_
_entity_poly.entity_id
_entity_poly.type
_entity_poly.pdbx_seq_one_letter_code
_entity_poly.pdbx_strand_id
1 'polypeptide(L)'
;MTAIRQDAWSVEDDLILAEVTLRHIREGGTQLAAFEEVGQKIGRTSAACGFRWNSCVRKRYDEAISIAKAQRQKRSYIRKQNPVGVSQVAAFASLDTVEGGYRTDGTSEDTLSIDAVIRFLRQWKGSVQETNRQIKMLEKDLREKEEELNQLRSINDRLSKEVNEVQTDYRVVNDDYKALIQIMDRARRLALITDEEEELKSRFKMDANGNLERIE
;
A
#
# COMPACT_ATOMS: atom_id res chain seq x y z
N MET A 1 34.25 36.32 1.29
CA MET A 1 33.33 35.63 0.34
C MET A 1 32.22 35.01 1.15
N THR A 2 31.07 35.67 1.19
CA THR A 2 29.86 35.21 1.88
C THR A 2 29.29 34.02 1.12
N ALA A 3 29.28 32.85 1.74
CA ALA A 3 28.70 31.64 1.16
C ALA A 3 27.19 31.85 0.96
N ILE A 4 26.78 32.04 -0.29
CA ILE A 4 25.37 32.13 -0.69
C ILE A 4 24.74 30.77 -0.38
N ARG A 5 23.83 30.72 0.60
CA ARG A 5 23.03 29.53 0.91
C ARG A 5 22.10 29.25 -0.28
N GLN A 6 22.42 28.20 -1.04
CA GLN A 6 21.53 27.61 -2.03
C GLN A 6 20.48 26.77 -1.29
N ASP A 7 19.57 27.39 -0.53
CA ASP A 7 18.59 26.65 0.30
C ASP A 7 17.32 26.22 -0.48
N ALA A 8 17.19 26.60 -1.75
CA ALA A 8 16.05 26.19 -2.57
C ALA A 8 16.31 24.83 -3.22
N TRP A 9 15.50 23.83 -2.86
CA TRP A 9 15.34 22.59 -3.61
C TRP A 9 14.39 22.83 -4.78
N SER A 10 14.80 22.43 -5.98
CA SER A 10 13.91 22.47 -7.15
C SER A 10 13.03 21.22 -7.24
N VAL A 11 11.98 21.30 -8.06
CA VAL A 11 11.16 20.13 -8.37
C VAL A 11 11.98 19.07 -9.13
N GLU A 12 12.93 19.51 -9.96
CA GLU A 12 13.86 18.64 -10.68
C GLU A 12 14.76 17.85 -9.70
N ASP A 13 15.29 18.52 -8.66
CA ASP A 13 16.08 17.85 -7.62
C ASP A 13 15.26 16.79 -6.88
N ASP A 14 13.99 17.08 -6.60
CA ASP A 14 13.07 16.13 -5.97
C ASP A 14 12.74 14.94 -6.90
N LEU A 15 12.66 15.16 -8.22
CA LEU A 15 12.47 14.11 -9.22
C LEU A 15 13.69 13.19 -9.31
N ILE A 16 14.89 13.76 -9.41
CA ILE A 16 16.15 13.00 -9.43
C ILE A 16 16.30 12.18 -8.14
N LEU A 17 16.00 12.79 -6.99
CA LEU A 17 16.05 12.11 -5.70
C LEU A 17 15.05 10.95 -5.64
N ALA A 18 13.83 11.13 -6.16
CA ALA A 18 12.83 10.08 -6.21
C ALA A 18 13.21 8.93 -7.14
N GLU A 19 13.62 9.23 -8.36
CA GLU A 19 13.97 8.23 -9.37
C GLU A 19 15.11 7.32 -8.89
N VAL A 20 16.21 7.92 -8.45
CA VAL A 20 17.39 7.17 -8.01
C VAL A 20 17.10 6.36 -6.75
N THR A 21 16.33 6.91 -5.80
CA THR A 21 15.96 6.20 -4.58
C THR A 21 15.03 5.02 -4.86
N LEU A 22 14.02 5.19 -5.72
CA LEU A 22 13.11 4.12 -6.13
C LEU A 22 13.84 3.02 -6.92
N ARG A 23 14.80 3.39 -7.76
CA ARG A 23 15.67 2.44 -8.47
C ARG A 23 16.47 1.58 -7.47
N HIS A 24 17.12 2.19 -6.49
CA HIS A 24 17.85 1.46 -5.45
C HIS A 24 16.93 0.55 -4.63
N ILE A 25 15.70 0.98 -4.32
CA ILE A 25 14.73 0.14 -3.61
C ILE A 25 14.39 -1.11 -4.44
N ARG A 26 14.13 -0.95 -5.74
CA ARG A 26 13.82 -2.05 -6.66
C ARG A 26 15.00 -3.00 -6.86
N GLU A 27 16.21 -2.46 -6.94
CA GLU A 27 17.45 -3.23 -7.15
C GLU A 27 17.98 -3.87 -5.87
N GLY A 28 17.48 -3.43 -4.71
CA GLY A 28 17.88 -3.95 -3.40
C GLY A 28 19.06 -3.21 -2.76
N GLY A 29 19.46 -2.06 -3.31
CA GLY A 29 20.47 -1.18 -2.75
C GLY A 29 20.03 -0.50 -1.44
N THR A 30 20.98 0.16 -0.78
CA THR A 30 20.73 0.91 0.45
C THR A 30 20.30 2.34 0.14
N GLN A 31 19.52 2.95 1.03
CA GLN A 31 19.15 4.36 0.90
C GLN A 31 20.38 5.28 0.96
N LEU A 32 21.41 4.91 1.73
CA LEU A 32 22.65 5.65 1.83
C LEU A 32 23.38 5.72 0.48
N ALA A 33 23.48 4.60 -0.24
CA ALA A 33 24.06 4.57 -1.57
C ALA A 33 23.24 5.42 -2.57
N ALA A 34 21.91 5.36 -2.48
CA ALA A 34 21.04 6.21 -3.30
C ALA A 34 21.27 7.70 -3.03
N PHE A 35 21.37 8.10 -1.76
CA PHE A 35 21.58 9.50 -1.38
C PHE A 35 22.97 10.02 -1.73
N GLU A 36 23.98 9.15 -1.70
CA GLU A 36 25.33 9.48 -2.18
C GLU A 36 25.34 9.72 -3.68
N GLU A 37 24.71 8.83 -4.46
CA GLU A 37 24.59 9.01 -5.91
C GLU A 37 23.82 10.28 -6.28
N VAL A 38 22.68 10.53 -5.62
CA VAL A 38 21.90 11.76 -5.86
C VAL A 38 22.72 12.97 -5.46
N GLY A 39 23.37 12.95 -4.30
CA GLY A 39 24.21 14.04 -3.83
C GLY A 39 25.29 14.44 -4.84
N GLN A 40 25.95 13.46 -5.45
CA GLN A 40 26.93 13.72 -6.52
C GLN A 40 26.29 14.35 -7.77
N LYS A 41 25.06 13.94 -8.13
CA LYS A 41 24.34 14.44 -9.32
C LYS A 41 23.85 15.88 -9.17
N ILE A 42 23.27 16.23 -8.02
CA ILE A 42 22.69 17.56 -7.78
C ILE A 42 23.63 18.49 -6.98
N GLY A 43 24.88 18.07 -6.76
CA GLY A 43 25.87 18.85 -6.01
C GLY A 43 25.52 19.08 -4.54
N ARG A 44 24.88 18.09 -3.89
CA ARG A 44 24.46 18.12 -2.48
C ARG A 44 25.12 17.02 -1.66
N THR A 45 25.06 17.13 -0.33
CA THR A 45 25.54 16.06 0.55
C THR A 45 24.49 14.95 0.68
N SER A 46 24.93 13.72 0.90
CA SER A 46 24.04 12.56 1.11
C SER A 46 23.10 12.79 2.30
N ALA A 47 23.58 13.48 3.35
CA ALA A 47 22.78 13.87 4.50
C ALA A 47 21.63 14.82 4.09
N ALA A 48 21.91 15.86 3.30
CA ALA A 48 20.88 16.79 2.82
C ALA A 48 19.82 16.08 1.97
N CYS A 49 20.24 15.16 1.10
CA CYS A 49 19.33 14.32 0.31
C CYS A 49 18.42 13.46 1.21
N GLY A 50 18.99 12.87 2.27
CA GLY A 50 18.23 12.11 3.27
C GLY A 50 17.20 12.94 4.03
N PHE A 51 17.55 14.16 4.44
CA PHE A 51 16.61 15.08 5.09
C PHE A 51 15.46 15.49 4.16
N ARG A 52 15.77 15.84 2.90
CA ARG A 52 14.75 16.20 1.90
C ARG A 52 13.82 15.03 1.60
N TRP A 53 14.39 13.84 1.43
CA TRP A 53 13.65 12.61 1.21
C TRP A 53 12.64 12.35 2.32
N ASN A 54 13.08 12.33 3.58
CA ASN A 54 12.22 12.00 4.71
C ASN A 54 11.17 13.08 5.02
N SER A 55 11.49 14.34 4.75
CA SER A 55 10.60 15.47 5.09
C SER A 55 9.50 15.69 4.05
N CYS A 56 9.82 15.58 2.76
CA CYS A 56 8.91 15.97 1.66
C CYS A 56 8.70 14.87 0.63
N VAL A 57 9.78 14.36 0.03
CA VAL A 57 9.66 13.52 -1.19
C VAL A 57 9.03 12.16 -0.88
N ARG A 58 9.41 11.51 0.22
CA ARG A 58 8.89 10.19 0.59
C ARG A 58 7.37 10.13 0.62
N LYS A 59 6.73 11.10 1.27
CA LYS A 59 5.26 11.19 1.40
C LYS A 59 4.55 11.36 0.06
N ARG A 60 5.19 12.03 -0.90
CA ARG A 60 4.62 12.24 -2.25
C ARG A 60 4.71 10.98 -3.13
N TYR A 61 5.61 10.05 -2.81
CA TYR A 61 5.89 8.85 -3.60
C TYR A 61 5.59 7.56 -2.85
N ASP A 62 4.75 7.59 -1.81
CA ASP A 62 4.46 6.41 -0.97
C ASP A 62 3.92 5.21 -1.79
N GLU A 63 3.06 5.45 -2.77
CA GLU A 63 2.56 4.43 -3.69
C GLU A 63 3.70 3.82 -4.53
N ALA A 64 4.55 4.67 -5.12
CA ALA A 64 5.68 4.23 -5.92
C ALA A 64 6.71 3.45 -5.08
N ILE A 65 6.91 3.84 -3.81
CA ILE A 65 7.75 3.10 -2.85
C ILE A 65 7.16 1.71 -2.59
N SER A 66 5.84 1.60 -2.41
CA SER A 66 5.15 0.31 -2.23
C SER A 66 5.38 -0.61 -3.43
N ILE A 67 5.18 -0.08 -4.65
CA ILE A 67 5.40 -0.81 -5.90
C ILE A 67 6.87 -1.25 -6.03
N ALA A 68 7.83 -0.35 -5.77
CA ALA A 68 9.26 -0.68 -5.84
C ALA A 68 9.67 -1.78 -4.84
N LYS A 69 9.09 -1.76 -3.61
CA LYS A 69 9.30 -2.83 -2.62
C LYS A 69 8.71 -4.16 -3.07
N ALA A 70 7.50 -4.17 -3.62
CA ALA A 70 6.87 -5.37 -4.17
C ALA A 70 7.70 -5.96 -5.33
N GLN A 71 8.24 -5.11 -6.20
CA GLN A 71 9.15 -5.53 -7.28
C GLN A 71 10.44 -6.15 -6.74
N ARG A 72 11.06 -5.56 -5.71
CA ARG A 72 12.23 -6.15 -5.02
C ARG A 72 11.92 -7.54 -4.47
N GLN A 73 10.76 -7.69 -3.81
CA GLN A 73 10.34 -8.97 -3.23
C GLN A 73 10.12 -10.04 -4.32
N LYS A 74 9.43 -9.69 -5.41
CA LYS A 74 9.23 -10.57 -6.57
C LYS A 74 10.56 -10.99 -7.20
N ARG A 75 11.51 -10.05 -7.38
CA ARG A 75 12.85 -10.34 -7.92
C ARG A 75 13.65 -11.26 -7.02
N SER A 76 13.58 -11.07 -5.70
CA SER A 76 14.20 -11.95 -4.72
C SER A 76 13.63 -13.38 -4.77
N TYR A 77 12.31 -13.50 -4.87
CA TYR A 77 11.62 -14.79 -5.02
C TYR A 77 12.05 -15.54 -6.29
N ILE A 78 12.06 -14.87 -7.45
CA ILE A 78 12.52 -15.46 -8.71
C ILE A 78 13.99 -15.91 -8.63
N ARG A 79 14.87 -15.08 -8.03
CA ARG A 79 16.29 -15.42 -7.87
C ARG A 79 16.49 -16.65 -6.98
N LYS A 80 15.65 -16.83 -5.96
CA LYS A 80 15.67 -18.00 -5.07
C LYS A 80 15.17 -19.28 -5.78
N GLN A 81 14.25 -19.15 -6.73
CA GLN A 81 13.73 -20.28 -7.51
C GLN A 81 14.65 -20.71 -8.66
N ASN A 82 15.55 -19.84 -9.14
CA ASN A 82 16.38 -20.14 -10.31
C ASN A 82 17.87 -19.76 -10.13
N PRO A 83 18.66 -20.54 -9.34
CA PRO A 83 20.05 -20.20 -9.03
C PRO A 83 21.07 -20.42 -10.17
N VAL A 84 20.68 -21.01 -11.32
CA VAL A 84 21.64 -21.52 -12.33
C VAL A 84 21.69 -20.68 -13.64
N GLY A 85 20.82 -19.69 -13.83
CA GLY A 85 20.62 -19.07 -15.16
C GLY A 85 21.47 -17.84 -15.52
N VAL A 86 22.16 -17.19 -14.57
CA VAL A 86 22.73 -15.84 -14.81
C VAL A 86 24.24 -15.86 -15.10
N SER A 87 24.94 -16.97 -14.81
CA SER A 87 26.41 -16.98 -14.90
C SER A 87 26.97 -17.24 -16.30
N GLN A 88 26.18 -17.73 -17.26
CA GLN A 88 26.70 -18.08 -18.60
C GLN A 88 26.51 -17.00 -19.67
N VAL A 89 25.57 -16.05 -19.49
CA VAL A 89 25.30 -15.02 -20.51
C VAL A 89 26.26 -13.82 -20.38
N ALA A 90 26.73 -13.51 -19.17
CA ALA A 90 27.70 -12.43 -18.94
C ALA A 90 29.10 -12.73 -19.50
N ALA A 91 29.44 -14.01 -19.71
CA ALA A 91 30.72 -14.42 -20.29
C ALA A 91 30.80 -14.14 -21.80
N PHE A 92 29.67 -14.01 -22.49
CA PHE A 92 29.64 -13.79 -23.94
C PHE A 92 29.63 -12.30 -24.32
N ALA A 93 29.12 -11.42 -23.45
CA ALA A 93 28.96 -10.00 -23.74
C ALA A 93 30.22 -9.14 -23.48
N SER A 94 31.32 -9.74 -23.00
CA SER A 94 32.55 -9.01 -22.65
C SER A 94 33.63 -9.01 -23.76
N LEU A 95 33.31 -9.48 -24.97
CA LEU A 95 34.26 -9.51 -26.08
C LEU A 95 33.84 -8.56 -27.19
N ASP A 96 33.83 -7.25 -26.91
CA ASP A 96 33.85 -6.27 -27.99
C ASP A 96 34.65 -5.02 -27.61
N THR A 97 35.49 -4.57 -28.55
CA THR A 97 36.39 -3.40 -28.55
C THR A 97 37.59 -3.39 -27.58
N VAL A 98 38.82 -3.69 -28.07
CA VAL A 98 39.83 -2.71 -28.55
C VAL A 98 40.89 -3.38 -29.45
N GLU A 99 41.31 -2.68 -30.52
CA GLU A 99 42.27 -3.07 -31.56
C GLU A 99 43.73 -3.31 -31.09
N GLY A 100 44.44 -4.21 -31.81
CA GLY A 100 45.87 -4.03 -32.13
C GLY A 100 46.84 -5.18 -31.80
N GLY A 101 47.38 -5.85 -32.85
CA GLY A 101 48.74 -6.42 -32.84
C GLY A 101 48.92 -7.94 -32.94
N TYR A 102 49.24 -8.42 -34.15
CA TYR A 102 49.97 -9.64 -34.55
C TYR A 102 50.08 -10.86 -33.59
N ARG A 103 49.60 -12.04 -34.04
CA ARG A 103 50.40 -13.16 -34.59
C ARG A 103 49.55 -14.39 -34.90
N THR A 104 49.77 -14.94 -36.09
CA THR A 104 49.39 -16.28 -36.57
C THR A 104 49.95 -17.38 -35.68
N ASP A 105 49.10 -18.30 -35.19
CA ASP A 105 49.29 -19.76 -35.27
C ASP A 105 48.03 -20.50 -34.77
N GLY A 106 47.70 -21.64 -35.40
CA GLY A 106 46.70 -22.59 -34.90
C GLY A 106 45.29 -22.47 -35.48
N THR A 107 45.09 -23.02 -36.68
CA THR A 107 43.78 -23.50 -37.14
C THR A 107 43.26 -24.58 -36.20
N SER A 108 42.39 -24.21 -35.28
CA SER A 108 41.31 -25.08 -34.82
C SER A 108 40.04 -24.27 -34.96
N GLU A 109 39.37 -24.46 -36.11
CA GLU A 109 37.94 -24.19 -36.19
C GLU A 109 37.31 -24.89 -34.99
N ASP A 110 36.77 -24.11 -34.05
CA ASP A 110 35.95 -24.58 -32.95
C ASP A 110 34.65 -25.16 -33.53
N THR A 111 34.76 -26.30 -34.20
CA THR A 111 33.62 -27.13 -34.54
C THR A 111 33.13 -27.72 -33.22
N LEU A 112 32.05 -27.14 -32.70
CA LEU A 112 31.27 -27.70 -31.59
C LEU A 112 31.22 -29.23 -31.71
N SER A 113 31.91 -29.93 -30.81
CA SER A 113 31.95 -31.39 -30.81
C SER A 113 30.52 -31.93 -30.69
N ILE A 114 30.18 -32.94 -31.50
CA ILE A 114 28.89 -33.62 -31.46
C ILE A 114 28.55 -34.13 -30.05
N ASP A 115 29.55 -34.53 -29.27
CA ASP A 115 29.38 -34.95 -27.87
C ASP A 115 29.01 -33.78 -26.94
N ALA A 116 29.52 -32.58 -27.21
CA ALA A 116 29.12 -31.36 -26.49
C ALA A 116 27.65 -31.01 -26.79
N VAL A 117 27.23 -31.15 -28.04
CA VAL A 117 25.82 -30.96 -28.46
C VAL A 117 24.91 -31.99 -27.78
N ILE A 118 25.31 -33.25 -27.72
CA ILE A 118 24.52 -34.31 -27.04
C ILE A 118 24.38 -34.04 -25.54
N ARG A 119 25.45 -33.63 -24.85
CA ARG A 119 25.37 -33.25 -23.43
C ARG A 119 24.43 -32.06 -23.22
N PHE A 120 24.54 -31.04 -24.07
CA PHE A 120 23.67 -29.86 -24.03
C PHE A 120 22.19 -30.24 -24.19
N LEU A 121 21.86 -31.05 -25.20
CA LEU A 121 20.47 -31.48 -25.45
C LEU A 121 19.90 -32.32 -24.30
N ARG A 122 20.72 -33.17 -23.66
CA ARG A 122 20.31 -33.95 -22.48
C ARG A 122 20.05 -33.04 -21.28
N GLN A 123 20.92 -32.06 -21.03
CA GLN A 123 20.73 -31.06 -19.98
C GLN A 123 19.48 -30.22 -20.24
N TRP A 124 19.29 -29.78 -21.49
CA TRP A 124 18.12 -29.01 -21.91
C TRP A 124 16.83 -29.80 -21.72
N LYS A 125 16.80 -31.08 -22.09
CA LYS A 125 15.66 -31.98 -21.81
C LYS A 125 15.33 -32.05 -20.32
N GLY A 126 16.34 -32.17 -19.45
CA GLY A 126 16.16 -32.14 -18.01
C GLY A 126 15.59 -30.80 -17.51
N SER A 127 16.11 -29.68 -18.02
CA SER A 127 15.63 -28.33 -17.71
C SER A 127 14.17 -28.12 -18.16
N VAL A 128 13.81 -28.61 -19.34
CA VAL A 128 12.42 -28.58 -19.84
C VAL A 128 11.49 -29.42 -18.96
N GLN A 129 11.94 -30.58 -18.47
CA GLN A 129 11.13 -31.37 -17.55
C GLN A 129 10.96 -30.70 -16.19
N GLU A 130 12.00 -30.09 -15.65
CA GLU A 130 11.95 -29.37 -14.38
C GLU A 130 11.05 -28.13 -14.45
N THR A 131 11.21 -27.32 -15.50
CA THR A 131 10.35 -26.16 -15.74
C THR A 131 8.88 -26.56 -15.91
N ASN A 132 8.58 -27.65 -16.62
CA ASN A 132 7.22 -28.18 -16.71
C ASN A 132 6.65 -28.61 -15.35
N ARG A 133 7.47 -29.17 -14.44
CA ARG A 133 7.03 -29.48 -13.07
C ARG A 133 6.75 -28.21 -12.27
N GLN A 134 7.63 -27.22 -12.37
CA GLN A 134 7.45 -25.93 -11.70
C GLN A 134 6.19 -25.20 -12.19
N ILE A 135 5.92 -25.21 -13.50
CA ILE A 135 4.69 -24.66 -14.08
C ILE A 135 3.46 -25.35 -13.47
N LYS A 136 3.42 -26.68 -13.43
CA LYS A 136 2.29 -27.42 -12.84
C LYS A 136 2.08 -27.11 -11.36
N MET A 137 3.17 -26.93 -10.60
CA MET A 137 3.08 -26.52 -9.19
C MET A 137 2.52 -25.10 -9.07
N LEU A 138 3.06 -24.15 -9.84
CA LEU A 138 2.58 -22.77 -9.83
C LEU A 138 1.11 -22.65 -10.26
N GLU A 139 0.67 -23.44 -11.25
CA GLU A 139 -0.74 -23.51 -11.66
C GLU A 139 -1.64 -24.06 -10.55
N LYS A 140 -1.17 -25.03 -9.75
CA LYS A 140 -1.91 -25.56 -8.60
C LYS A 140 -2.02 -24.50 -7.50
N ASP A 141 -0.91 -23.86 -7.15
CA ASP A 141 -0.88 -22.81 -6.14
C ASP A 141 -1.75 -21.61 -6.54
N LEU A 142 -1.76 -21.25 -7.83
CA LEU A 142 -2.63 -20.20 -8.36
C LEU A 142 -4.10 -20.55 -8.15
N ARG A 143 -4.51 -21.78 -8.51
CA ARG A 143 -5.90 -22.25 -8.31
C ARG A 143 -6.30 -22.21 -6.83
N GLU A 144 -5.45 -22.71 -5.94
CA GLU A 144 -5.73 -22.68 -4.49
C GLU A 144 -5.88 -21.26 -3.96
N LYS A 145 -5.05 -20.31 -4.44
CA LYS A 145 -5.12 -18.90 -4.05
C LYS A 145 -6.35 -18.19 -4.62
N GLU A 146 -6.78 -18.54 -5.83
CA GLU A 146 -8.02 -18.04 -6.41
C GLU A 146 -9.26 -18.53 -5.63
N GLU A 147 -9.27 -19.80 -5.22
CA GLU A 147 -10.32 -20.37 -4.37
C GLU A 147 -10.36 -19.67 -2.99
N GLU A 148 -9.22 -19.49 -2.34
CA GLU A 148 -9.12 -18.76 -1.06
C GLU A 148 -9.61 -17.31 -1.20
N LEU A 149 -9.22 -16.61 -2.27
CA LEU A 149 -9.69 -15.25 -2.54
C LEU A 149 -11.20 -15.20 -2.74
N ASN A 150 -11.78 -16.16 -3.46
CA ASN A 150 -13.22 -16.23 -3.67
C ASN A 150 -13.97 -16.50 -2.37
N GLN A 151 -13.46 -17.37 -1.51
CA GLN A 151 -14.02 -17.63 -0.18
C GLN A 151 -13.97 -16.38 0.70
N LEU A 152 -12.81 -15.72 0.78
CA LEU A 152 -12.64 -14.49 1.55
C LEU A 152 -13.56 -13.37 1.04
N ARG A 153 -13.72 -13.23 -0.27
CA ARG A 153 -14.67 -12.27 -0.87
C ARG A 153 -16.11 -12.58 -0.48
N SER A 154 -16.52 -13.84 -0.53
CA SER A 154 -17.87 -14.25 -0.12
C SER A 154 -18.12 -14.00 1.36
N ILE A 155 -17.15 -14.30 2.23
CA ILE A 155 -17.24 -14.01 3.67
C ILE A 155 -17.31 -12.52 3.92
N ASN A 156 -16.50 -11.71 3.22
CA ASN A 156 -16.50 -10.27 3.37
C ASN A 156 -17.84 -9.65 2.92
N ASP A 157 -18.40 -10.11 1.80
CA ASP A 157 -19.73 -9.68 1.36
C ASP A 157 -20.82 -10.04 2.39
N ARG A 158 -20.76 -11.25 2.95
CA ARG A 158 -21.69 -11.68 4.01
C ARG A 158 -21.56 -10.82 5.27
N LEU A 159 -20.34 -10.64 5.79
CA LEU A 159 -20.10 -9.82 6.97
C LEU A 159 -20.48 -8.35 6.73
N SER A 160 -20.24 -7.84 5.53
CA SER A 160 -20.65 -6.47 5.16
C SER A 160 -22.16 -6.31 5.18
N LYS A 161 -22.91 -7.32 4.72
CA LYS A 161 -24.38 -7.34 4.82
C LYS A 161 -24.85 -7.40 6.27
N GLU A 162 -24.30 -8.32 7.07
CA GLU A 162 -24.64 -8.45 8.50
C GLU A 162 -24.35 -7.14 9.27
N VAL A 163 -23.21 -6.49 9.00
CA VAL A 163 -22.88 -5.19 9.60
C VAL A 163 -23.87 -4.11 9.19
N ASN A 164 -24.26 -4.08 7.91
CA ASN A 164 -25.21 -3.09 7.42
C ASN A 164 -26.60 -3.29 8.04
N GLU A 165 -27.07 -4.54 8.16
CA GLU A 165 -28.34 -4.88 8.82
C GLU A 165 -28.35 -4.45 10.28
N VAL A 166 -27.32 -4.81 11.05
CA VAL A 166 -27.19 -4.40 12.45
C VAL A 166 -27.11 -2.88 12.57
N GLN A 167 -26.43 -2.21 11.64
CA GLN A 167 -26.34 -0.76 11.62
C GLN A 167 -27.70 -0.09 11.33
N THR A 168 -28.51 -0.65 10.44
CA THR A 168 -29.86 -0.15 10.16
C THR A 168 -30.77 -0.36 11.36
N ASP A 169 -30.73 -1.53 12.00
CA ASP A 169 -31.54 -1.83 13.18
C ASP A 169 -31.17 -0.91 14.35
N TYR A 170 -29.87 -0.69 14.56
CA TYR A 170 -29.39 0.24 15.58
C TYR A 170 -29.88 1.68 15.32
N ARG A 171 -29.93 2.12 14.06
CA ARG A 171 -30.46 3.44 13.71
C ARG A 171 -31.94 3.55 14.02
N VAL A 172 -32.74 2.54 13.65
CA VAL A 172 -34.18 2.51 13.93
C VAL A 172 -34.42 2.57 15.44
N VAL A 173 -33.76 1.72 16.23
CA VAL A 173 -33.90 1.72 17.70
C VAL A 173 -33.45 3.05 18.31
N ASN A 174 -32.39 3.66 17.81
CA ASN A 174 -31.93 4.96 18.30
C ASN A 174 -32.92 6.09 17.98
N ASP A 175 -33.55 6.06 16.82
CA ASP A 175 -34.55 7.05 16.44
C ASP A 175 -35.86 6.87 17.24
N ASP A 176 -36.28 5.63 17.49
CA ASP A 176 -37.39 5.32 18.42
C ASP A 176 -37.07 5.77 19.85
N TYR A 177 -35.84 5.56 20.32
CA TYR A 177 -35.39 6.02 21.63
C TYR A 177 -35.45 7.54 21.75
N LYS A 178 -35.03 8.28 20.72
CA LYS A 178 -35.16 9.75 20.67
C LYS A 178 -36.63 10.19 20.66
N ALA A 179 -37.49 9.50 19.92
CA ALA A 179 -38.93 9.79 19.90
C ALA A 179 -39.54 9.59 21.30
N LEU A 180 -39.16 8.51 22.00
CA LEU A 180 -39.60 8.25 23.37
C LEU A 180 -39.17 9.37 24.33
N ILE A 181 -37.93 9.85 24.22
CA ILE A 181 -37.44 10.98 25.02
C ILE A 181 -38.26 12.25 24.73
N GLN A 182 -38.56 12.55 23.47
CA GLN A 182 -39.36 13.72 23.11
C GLN A 182 -40.79 13.63 23.67
N ILE A 183 -41.41 12.46 23.63
CA ILE A 183 -42.73 12.22 24.23
C ILE A 183 -42.65 12.41 25.75
N MET A 184 -41.63 11.86 26.40
CA MET A 184 -41.41 12.00 27.84
C MET A 184 -41.23 13.47 28.25
N ASP A 185 -40.42 14.23 27.51
CA ASP A 185 -40.23 15.67 27.76
C ASP A 185 -41.49 16.48 27.52
N ARG A 186 -42.31 16.11 26.53
CA ARG A 186 -43.61 16.75 26.28
C ARG A 186 -44.59 16.43 27.40
N ALA A 187 -44.65 15.19 27.86
CA ALA A 187 -45.49 14.78 28.98
C ALA A 187 -45.07 15.50 30.27
N ARG A 188 -43.76 15.64 30.52
CA ARG A 188 -43.22 16.40 31.65
C ARG A 188 -43.67 17.87 31.62
N ARG A 189 -43.61 18.52 30.45
CA ARG A 189 -44.08 19.92 30.31
C ARG A 189 -45.58 20.05 30.55
N LEU A 190 -46.39 19.13 30.03
CA LEU A 190 -47.84 19.15 30.24
C LEU A 190 -48.22 18.94 31.71
N ALA A 191 -47.54 18.03 32.41
CA ALA A 191 -47.76 17.81 33.85
C ALA A 191 -47.49 19.09 34.67
N LEU A 192 -46.37 19.77 34.41
CA LEU A 192 -46.04 21.04 35.07
C LEU A 192 -47.10 22.12 34.85
N ILE A 193 -47.60 22.27 33.62
CA ILE A 193 -48.65 23.26 33.30
C ILE A 193 -49.96 22.90 34.01
N THR A 194 -50.28 21.61 34.13
CA THR A 194 -51.49 21.15 34.81
C THR A 194 -51.40 21.44 36.31
N ASP A 195 -50.23 21.23 36.92
CA ASP A 195 -49.98 21.58 38.33
C ASP A 195 -50.08 23.10 38.57
N GLU A 196 -49.56 23.94 37.65
CA GLU A 196 -49.72 25.41 37.72
C GLU A 196 -51.18 25.86 37.60
N GLU A 197 -51.97 25.24 36.70
CA GLU A 197 -53.41 25.52 36.57
C GLU A 197 -54.23 25.06 37.78
N GLU A 198 -53.89 23.92 38.39
CA GLU A 198 -54.48 23.43 39.64
C GLU A 198 -54.10 24.31 40.84
N GLU A 199 -52.84 24.78 40.94
CA GLU A 199 -52.42 25.78 41.93
C GLU A 199 -53.18 27.10 41.74
N LEU A 200 -53.36 27.56 40.50
CA LEU A 200 -54.16 28.75 40.21
C LEU A 200 -55.63 28.56 40.60
N LYS A 201 -56.25 27.42 40.29
CA LYS A 201 -57.65 27.13 40.68
C LYS A 201 -57.82 26.99 42.18
N SER A 202 -56.89 26.36 42.88
CA SER A 202 -56.94 26.25 44.35
C SER A 202 -56.73 27.60 45.06
N ARG A 203 -56.04 28.55 44.40
CA ARG A 203 -55.81 29.91 44.90
C ARG A 203 -56.99 30.86 44.69
N PHE A 204 -58.00 30.50 43.89
CA PHE A 204 -59.20 31.31 43.70
C PHE A 204 -60.47 30.50 43.92
N LYS A 205 -61.30 30.88 44.90
CA LYS A 205 -62.59 30.23 45.15
C LYS A 205 -63.72 31.21 44.86
N MET A 206 -64.79 30.71 44.22
CA MET A 206 -65.96 31.50 43.87
C MET A 206 -66.88 31.63 45.10
N ASP A 207 -67.29 32.86 45.41
CA ASP A 207 -68.25 33.15 46.47
C ASP A 207 -69.69 32.82 46.04
N ALA A 208 -70.64 32.88 46.98
CA ALA A 208 -72.06 32.58 46.71
C ALA A 208 -72.73 33.58 45.74
N ASN A 209 -72.10 34.72 45.46
CA ASN A 209 -72.60 35.76 44.55
C ASN A 209 -71.98 35.66 43.15
N GLY A 210 -71.06 34.72 42.94
CA GLY A 210 -70.43 34.46 41.66
C GLY A 210 -69.17 35.29 41.38
N ASN A 211 -68.61 35.98 42.38
CA ASN A 211 -67.31 36.66 42.26
C ASN A 211 -66.18 35.74 42.71
N LEU A 212 -65.03 35.78 42.02
CA LEU A 212 -63.85 35.00 42.40
C LEU A 212 -63.00 35.78 43.42
N GLU A 213 -62.81 35.20 44.61
CA GLU A 213 -61.89 35.72 45.64
C GLU A 213 -60.60 34.90 45.70
N ARG A 214 -59.50 35.57 46.04
CA ARG A 214 -58.16 34.97 46.15
C ARG A 214 -57.99 34.43 47.57
N ILE A 215 -57.66 33.15 47.70
CA ILE A 215 -57.37 32.50 48.98
C ILE A 215 -55.92 32.86 49.36
N GLU A 216 -55.72 33.42 50.56
CA GLU A 216 -54.39 33.64 51.17
C GLU A 216 -53.76 32.33 51.66
#